data_AF-A0A1Q7WF06-F1
#
_entry.id   AF-A0A1Q7WF06-F1
#
_cell.length_a   1.000
_cell.length_b   1.000
_cell.length_c   1.000
_cell.angle_alpha   90.00
_cell.angle_beta   90.00
_cell.angle_gamma   90.00
#
_symmetry.space_group_name_H-M   'P 1'
#
loop_
_entity.id
_entity.type
_entity.pdbx_description
1 polymer ?
#
loop_
_entity_poly.entity_id
_entity_poly.type
_entity_poly.pdbx_seq_one_letter_code
_entity_poly.pdbx_strand_id
1 'polypeptide(L)'
;MASPAVPTPNPGIDGLPGLFHQVGGLVGVKLATYLSGADSVEKIVSSLAKADGVSRATTTRRLKLVLDLADLFRPRNAITLLRGWLREVDPALGRRSPAQVIRAWRGESAAPLADSAERFLDDRAPRPQSVAVAVRVPVVRRTMGRAGH
;
A
#
# COMPACT_ATOMS: atom_id res chain seq x y z
N MET A 1 -46.82 -14.72 -5.40
CA MET A 1 -45.86 -15.38 -4.49
C MET A 1 -44.47 -14.93 -4.92
N ALA A 2 -43.84 -14.03 -4.17
CA ALA A 2 -42.50 -13.53 -4.49
C ALA A 2 -41.46 -14.45 -3.85
N SER A 3 -40.59 -15.03 -4.67
CA SER A 3 -39.45 -15.83 -4.21
C SER A 3 -38.52 -14.97 -3.35
N PRO A 4 -38.03 -15.45 -2.19
CA PRO A 4 -36.99 -14.74 -1.46
C PRO A 4 -35.71 -14.78 -2.28
N ALA A 5 -35.25 -13.61 -2.74
CA ALA A 5 -33.95 -13.49 -3.36
C ALA A 5 -32.88 -13.93 -2.35
N VAL A 6 -32.26 -15.07 -2.62
CA VAL A 6 -31.06 -15.51 -1.91
C VAL A 6 -29.99 -14.44 -2.14
N PRO A 7 -29.40 -13.84 -1.09
CA PRO A 7 -28.30 -12.92 -1.28
C PRO A 7 -27.11 -13.73 -1.83
N THR A 8 -26.79 -13.50 -3.10
CA THR A 8 -25.58 -14.01 -3.73
C THR A 8 -24.37 -13.42 -3.00
N PRO A 9 -23.47 -14.22 -2.41
CA PRO A 9 -22.23 -13.69 -1.87
C PRO A 9 -21.40 -13.14 -3.03
N ASN A 10 -21.15 -11.82 -3.02
CA ASN A 10 -20.20 -11.20 -3.94
C ASN A 10 -18.81 -11.85 -3.74
N PRO A 11 -18.08 -12.17 -4.82
CA PRO A 11 -16.74 -12.75 -4.75
C PRO A 11 -15.68 -11.66 -4.58
N GLY A 12 -15.91 -10.69 -3.69
CA GLY A 12 -14.90 -9.76 -3.25
C GLY A 12 -14.39 -10.17 -1.88
N ILE A 13 -13.18 -9.74 -1.56
CA ILE A 13 -12.57 -9.85 -0.24
C ILE A 13 -13.29 -8.82 0.68
N ASP A 14 -14.61 -9.00 0.88
CA ASP A 14 -15.60 -7.94 1.15
C ASP A 14 -15.79 -7.64 2.65
N GLY A 15 -14.70 -7.55 3.40
CA GLY A 15 -14.80 -7.17 4.80
C GLY A 15 -13.48 -7.01 5.52
N LEU A 16 -13.60 -6.51 6.75
CA LEU A 16 -12.47 -6.33 7.64
C LEU A 16 -11.57 -7.58 7.80
N PRO A 17 -12.10 -8.83 7.82
CA PRO A 17 -11.25 -10.03 7.89
C PRO A 17 -10.32 -10.18 6.68
N GLY A 18 -10.85 -9.93 5.47
CA GLY A 18 -10.08 -10.02 4.24
C GLY A 18 -8.99 -8.95 4.14
N LEU A 19 -9.33 -7.71 4.52
CA LEU A 19 -8.35 -6.62 4.65
C LEU A 19 -7.25 -6.96 5.66
N PHE A 20 -7.61 -7.52 6.81
CA PHE A 20 -6.66 -7.91 7.84
C PHE A 20 -5.71 -9.00 7.32
N HIS A 21 -6.23 -10.00 6.60
CA HIS A 21 -5.40 -11.05 6.00
C HIS A 21 -4.43 -10.48 4.95
N GLN A 22 -4.89 -9.57 4.09
CA GLN A 22 -4.07 -8.95 3.06
C GLN A 22 -2.93 -8.11 3.67
N VAL A 23 -3.24 -7.27 4.65
CA VAL A 23 -2.22 -6.50 5.38
C VAL A 23 -1.28 -7.45 6.15
N GLY A 24 -1.81 -8.50 6.77
CA GLY A 24 -1.05 -9.54 7.45
C GLY A 24 -0.02 -10.23 6.55
N GLY A 25 -0.37 -10.49 5.29
CA GLY A 25 0.56 -11.02 4.28
C GLY A 25 1.70 -10.07 3.91
N LEU A 26 1.45 -8.75 3.97
CA LEU A 26 2.46 -7.73 3.64
C LEU A 26 3.43 -7.45 4.80
N VAL A 27 2.92 -7.33 6.02
CA VAL A 27 3.70 -6.79 7.16
C VAL A 27 3.88 -7.79 8.31
N GLY A 28 3.21 -8.94 8.23
CA GLY A 28 3.11 -9.95 9.29
C GLY A 28 1.94 -9.69 10.24
N VAL A 29 1.33 -10.78 10.72
CA VAL A 29 0.10 -10.75 11.55
C VAL A 29 0.23 -9.86 12.79
N LYS A 30 1.35 -9.93 13.51
CA LYS A 30 1.56 -9.11 14.73
C LYS A 30 1.52 -7.61 14.45
N LEU A 31 2.15 -7.18 13.34
CA LEU A 31 2.17 -5.77 12.97
C LEU A 31 0.81 -5.34 12.42
N ALA A 32 0.14 -6.20 11.65
CA ALA A 32 -1.23 -5.96 11.21
C ALA A 32 -2.20 -5.76 12.40
N THR A 33 -2.10 -6.58 13.45
CA THR A 33 -2.87 -6.43 14.71
C THR A 33 -2.58 -5.10 15.38
N TYR A 34 -1.31 -4.71 15.46
CA TYR A 34 -0.94 -3.43 16.06
C TYR A 34 -1.54 -2.24 15.28
N LEU A 35 -1.45 -2.27 13.94
CA LEU A 35 -1.98 -1.24 13.02
C LEU A 35 -3.50 -1.18 13.04
N SER A 36 -4.17 -2.30 13.29
CA SER A 36 -5.62 -2.38 13.46
C SER A 36 -6.09 -1.59 14.70
N GLY A 37 -5.18 -1.29 15.63
CA GLY A 37 -5.46 -0.68 16.93
C GLY A 37 -5.83 -1.68 18.01
N ALA A 38 -5.77 -2.99 17.73
CA ALA A 38 -5.96 -4.01 18.73
C ALA A 38 -4.72 -4.18 19.62
N ASP A 39 -4.94 -4.56 20.87
CA ASP A 39 -3.87 -4.84 21.84
C ASP A 39 -3.31 -6.25 21.68
N SER A 40 -4.14 -7.18 21.20
CA SER A 40 -3.79 -8.60 21.03
C SER A 40 -4.42 -9.18 19.77
N VAL A 41 -3.83 -10.26 19.25
CA VAL A 41 -4.34 -11.01 18.09
C VAL A 41 -5.74 -11.57 18.39
N GLU A 42 -5.95 -12.09 19.60
CA GLU A 42 -7.24 -12.65 20.00
C GLU A 42 -8.34 -11.58 20.01
N LYS A 43 -8.01 -10.36 20.45
CA LYS A 43 -8.93 -9.23 20.49
C LYS A 43 -9.36 -8.82 19.07
N ILE A 44 -8.43 -8.81 18.11
CA ILE A 44 -8.82 -8.53 16.72
C ILE A 44 -9.65 -9.67 16.14
N VAL A 45 -9.27 -10.94 16.35
CA VAL A 45 -10.06 -12.10 15.86
C VAL A 45 -11.48 -12.10 16.44
N SER A 46 -11.62 -11.84 17.74
CA SER A 46 -12.92 -11.69 18.40
C SER A 46 -13.72 -10.50 17.82
N SER A 47 -13.06 -9.37 17.56
CA SER A 47 -13.69 -8.21 16.94
C SER A 47 -14.08 -8.43 15.47
N LEU A 48 -13.36 -9.28 14.74
CA LEU A 48 -13.72 -9.66 13.37
C LEU A 48 -15.00 -10.50 13.33
N ALA A 49 -15.24 -11.31 14.37
CA ALA A 49 -16.43 -12.12 14.53
C ALA A 49 -17.66 -11.32 15.02
N LYS A 50 -17.45 -10.15 15.64
CA LYS A 50 -18.52 -9.30 16.19
C LYS A 50 -18.89 -8.16 15.22
N ALA A 51 -20.17 -7.79 15.18
CA ALA A 51 -20.69 -6.72 14.33
C ALA A 51 -20.64 -5.32 14.98
N ASP A 52 -19.54 -4.97 15.65
CA ASP A 52 -19.39 -3.65 16.29
C ASP A 52 -18.96 -2.57 15.28
N GLY A 53 -19.91 -1.73 14.84
CA GLY A 53 -19.76 -0.84 13.69
C GLY A 53 -18.69 0.26 13.80
N VAL A 54 -18.53 0.89 14.97
CA VAL A 54 -17.61 2.04 15.16
C VAL A 54 -16.14 1.61 15.19
N SER A 55 -15.84 0.51 15.90
CA SER A 55 -14.49 -0.06 15.95
C SER A 55 -14.10 -0.62 14.59
N ARG A 56 -15.04 -1.31 13.93
CA ARG A 56 -14.87 -1.87 12.58
C ARG A 56 -14.55 -0.80 11.53
N ALA A 57 -15.24 0.34 11.52
CA ALA A 57 -15.00 1.41 10.57
C ALA A 57 -13.59 2.00 10.72
N THR A 58 -13.15 2.28 11.96
CA THR A 58 -11.82 2.84 12.23
C THR A 58 -10.72 1.84 11.87
N THR A 59 -10.86 0.57 12.25
CA THR A 59 -9.93 -0.49 11.86
C THR A 59 -9.85 -0.65 10.35
N THR A 60 -11.00 -0.65 9.66
CA THR A 60 -11.07 -0.74 8.20
C THR A 60 -10.29 0.39 7.54
N ARG A 61 -10.48 1.64 8.01
CA ARG A 61 -9.76 2.80 7.49
C ARG A 61 -8.25 2.65 7.65
N ARG A 62 -7.77 2.28 8.83
CA ARG A 62 -6.32 2.09 9.09
C ARG A 62 -5.72 1.00 8.21
N LEU A 63 -6.41 -0.13 8.06
CA LEU A 63 -5.91 -1.22 7.22
C LEU A 63 -5.91 -0.86 5.73
N LYS A 64 -6.93 -0.11 5.26
CA LYS A 64 -6.94 0.44 3.89
C LYS A 64 -5.76 1.39 3.67
N LEU A 65 -5.52 2.31 4.60
CA LEU A 65 -4.39 3.23 4.53
C LEU A 65 -3.05 2.49 4.40
N VAL A 66 -2.87 1.35 5.08
CA VAL A 66 -1.65 0.53 4.94
C VAL A 66 -1.51 -0.04 3.53
N LEU A 67 -2.62 -0.45 2.90
CA LEU A 67 -2.62 -0.92 1.51
C LEU A 67 -2.32 0.23 0.54
N ASP A 68 -2.92 1.40 0.74
CA ASP A 68 -2.68 2.59 -0.07
C ASP A 68 -1.21 3.03 0.02
N LEU A 69 -0.60 2.95 1.21
CA LEU A 69 0.82 3.23 1.40
C LEU A 69 1.69 2.14 0.76
N ALA A 70 1.29 0.87 0.81
CA ALA A 70 2.00 -0.22 0.16
C ALA A 70 2.06 -0.05 -1.37
N ASP A 71 1.07 0.60 -1.98
CA ASP A 71 1.06 0.96 -3.39
C ASP A 71 2.18 1.94 -3.78
N LEU A 72 2.72 2.72 -2.85
CA LEU A 72 3.91 3.55 -3.11
C LEU A 72 5.19 2.72 -3.28
N PHE A 73 5.27 1.56 -2.62
CA PHE A 73 6.44 0.69 -2.64
C PHE A 73 6.46 -0.26 -3.84
N ARG A 74 5.28 -0.64 -4.36
CA ARG A 74 5.16 -1.62 -5.47
C ARG A 74 5.86 -1.18 -6.77
N PRO A 75 5.67 0.04 -7.30
CA PRO A 75 6.30 0.48 -8.55
C PRO A 75 7.83 0.49 -8.49
N ARG A 76 8.40 0.60 -7.29
CA ARG A 76 9.85 0.61 -7.07
C ARG A 76 10.42 -0.77 -6.74
N ASN A 77 9.62 -1.84 -6.86
CA ASN A 77 9.96 -3.20 -6.40
C ASN A 77 10.44 -3.24 -4.94
N ALA A 78 9.96 -2.31 -4.12
CA ALA A 78 10.47 -2.05 -2.77
C ALA A 78 9.54 -2.56 -1.68
N ILE A 79 8.56 -3.42 -2.00
CA ILE A 79 7.53 -3.86 -1.05
C ILE A 79 8.12 -4.53 0.20
N THR A 80 9.30 -5.14 0.08
CA THR A 80 10.06 -5.73 1.19
C THR A 80 10.52 -4.69 2.23
N LEU A 81 10.67 -3.42 1.83
CA LEU A 81 11.09 -2.33 2.70
C LEU A 81 9.93 -1.75 3.53
N LEU A 82 8.68 -2.00 3.16
CA LEU A 82 7.49 -1.48 3.85
C LEU A 82 7.52 -1.77 5.36
N ARG A 83 7.92 -3.01 5.71
CA ARG A 83 8.00 -3.44 7.11
C ARG A 83 9.11 -2.72 7.88
N GLY A 84 10.20 -2.35 7.21
CA GLY A 84 11.28 -1.56 7.78
C GLY A 84 10.81 -0.13 8.04
N TRP A 85 10.24 0.51 7.01
CA TRP A 85 9.69 1.87 7.11
C TRP A 85 8.66 1.99 8.24
N LEU A 86 7.72 1.05 8.35
CA LEU A 86 6.69 1.08 9.40
C LEU A 86 7.25 1.13 10.83
N ARG A 87 8.49 0.65 11.05
CA ARG A 87 9.14 0.60 12.36
C ARG A 87 10.17 1.70 12.57
N GLU A 88 10.59 2.37 11.52
CA GLU A 88 11.61 3.40 11.58
C GLU A 88 11.05 4.67 12.21
N VAL A 89 11.79 5.27 13.13
CA VAL A 89 11.38 6.54 13.76
C VAL A 89 11.65 7.67 12.77
N ASP A 90 10.60 8.40 12.40
CA ASP A 90 10.72 9.54 11.51
C ASP A 90 10.59 10.87 12.29
N PRO A 91 11.62 11.75 12.27
CA PRO A 91 11.53 13.09 12.84
C PRO A 91 10.36 13.92 12.27
N ALA A 92 10.02 13.76 10.99
CA ALA A 92 8.92 14.46 10.33
C ALA A 92 7.53 14.03 10.85
N LEU A 93 7.44 12.87 11.49
CA LEU A 93 6.23 12.35 12.12
C LEU A 93 6.17 12.67 13.63
N GLY A 94 6.96 13.64 14.08
CA GLY A 94 7.08 14.02 15.49
C GLY A 94 7.84 12.96 16.30
N ARG A 95 8.92 12.39 15.72
CA ARG A 95 9.73 11.31 16.31
C ARG A 95 8.92 10.07 16.65
N ARG A 96 7.92 9.77 15.83
CA ARG A 96 7.14 8.53 15.90
C ARG A 96 7.41 7.69 14.66
N SER A 97 7.23 6.38 14.81
CA SER A 97 7.19 5.48 13.66
C SER A 97 5.88 5.61 12.89
N PRO A 98 5.86 5.35 11.57
CA PRO A 98 4.64 5.33 10.79
C PRO A 98 3.58 4.39 11.37
N ALA A 99 3.97 3.24 11.94
CA ALA A 99 3.02 2.33 12.59
C ALA A 99 2.33 2.97 13.79
N GLN A 100 3.04 3.75 14.61
CA GLN A 100 2.45 4.48 15.74
C GLN A 100 1.47 5.55 15.26
N VAL A 101 1.82 6.27 14.19
CA VAL A 101 0.93 7.29 13.60
C VAL A 101 -0.33 6.64 13.03
N ILE A 102 -0.20 5.56 12.24
CA ILE A 102 -1.34 4.82 11.69
C ILE A 102 -2.24 4.27 12.80
N ARG A 103 -1.67 3.73 13.88
CA ARG A 103 -2.46 3.24 15.02
C ARG A 103 -3.27 4.36 15.69
N ALA A 104 -2.70 5.56 15.79
CA ALA A 104 -3.37 6.73 16.37
C ALA A 104 -4.35 7.40 15.40
N TRP A 105 -4.21 7.15 14.10
CA TRP A 105 -4.98 7.80 13.04
C TRP A 105 -6.49 7.58 13.18
N ARG A 106 -7.27 8.65 12.98
CA ARG A 106 -8.74 8.68 13.09
C ARG A 106 -9.43 9.12 11.80
N GLY A 107 -8.71 9.21 10.70
CA GLY A 107 -9.26 9.60 9.39
C GLY A 107 -8.89 11.01 8.95
N GLU A 108 -7.97 11.68 9.65
CA GLU A 108 -7.35 12.93 9.23
C GLU A 108 -6.44 12.74 7.99
N SER A 109 -5.76 13.80 7.55
CA SER A 109 -4.88 13.73 6.39
C SER A 109 -3.80 12.65 6.52
N ALA A 110 -3.66 11.82 5.49
CA ALA A 110 -2.59 10.83 5.34
C ALA A 110 -1.35 11.39 4.64
N ALA A 111 -1.36 12.66 4.19
CA ALA A 111 -0.25 13.27 3.47
C ALA A 111 1.11 13.16 4.18
N PRO A 112 1.22 13.40 5.51
CA PRO A 112 2.51 13.25 6.19
C PRO A 112 3.10 11.84 6.14
N LEU A 113 2.23 10.80 6.09
CA LEU A 113 2.66 9.41 5.97
C LEU A 113 3.15 9.12 4.54
N ALA A 114 2.45 9.63 3.53
CA ALA A 114 2.86 9.51 2.13
C ALA A 114 4.22 10.20 1.90
N ASP A 115 4.37 11.44 2.38
CA ASP A 115 5.62 12.20 2.27
C ASP A 115 6.78 11.47 2.98
N SER A 116 6.54 10.93 4.18
CA SER A 116 7.51 10.11 4.90
C SER A 116 7.93 8.87 4.09
N ALA A 117 6.96 8.15 3.51
CA ALA A 117 7.23 6.97 2.69
C ALA A 117 8.02 7.32 1.42
N GLU A 118 7.69 8.42 0.74
CA GLU A 118 8.42 8.87 -0.44
C GLU A 118 9.88 9.20 -0.13
N ARG A 119 10.14 9.95 0.95
CA ARG A 119 11.53 10.25 1.38
C ARG A 119 12.30 8.98 1.73
N PHE A 120 11.68 8.07 2.47
CA PHE A 120 12.29 6.79 2.82
C PHE A 120 12.65 5.99 1.56
N LEU A 121 11.76 5.99 0.57
CA LEU A 121 11.98 5.31 -0.70
C LEU A 121 13.05 6.00 -1.55
N ASP A 122 13.09 7.33 -1.60
CA ASP A 122 14.11 8.06 -2.37
C ASP A 122 15.53 7.79 -1.85
N ASP A 123 15.71 7.59 -0.55
CA ASP A 123 17.00 7.25 0.07
C ASP A 123 17.46 5.80 -0.24
N ARG A 124 16.53 4.85 -0.36
CA ARG A 124 16.86 3.40 -0.37
C ARG A 124 16.50 2.65 -1.66
N ALA A 125 15.54 3.17 -2.40
CA ALA A 125 15.01 2.61 -3.63
C ALA A 125 14.70 3.76 -4.59
N PRO A 126 15.75 4.40 -5.14
CA PRO A 126 15.58 5.53 -6.06
C PRO A 126 14.69 5.11 -7.22
N ARG A 127 13.90 6.07 -7.71
CA ARG A 127 12.92 5.81 -8.76
C ARG A 127 13.62 5.11 -9.94
N PRO A 128 13.00 4.09 -10.55
CA PRO A 128 13.54 3.50 -11.75
C PRO A 128 13.76 4.65 -12.74
N GLN A 129 15.02 4.87 -13.11
CA GLN A 129 15.33 5.83 -14.16
C GLN A 129 14.56 5.32 -15.38
N SER A 130 13.55 6.07 -15.80
CA SER A 130 12.92 5.84 -17.08
C SER A 130 14.03 6.09 -18.09
N VAL A 131 14.76 5.03 -18.45
CA VAL A 131 15.74 5.10 -19.52
C VAL A 131 14.89 5.39 -20.73
N ALA A 132 14.81 6.68 -21.08
CA ALA A 132 14.50 7.09 -22.42
C ALA A 132 15.53 6.38 -23.29
N VAL A 133 15.17 5.19 -23.76
CA VAL A 133 15.85 4.54 -24.87
C VAL A 133 15.66 5.51 -26.01
N ALA A 134 16.61 6.44 -26.13
CA ALA A 134 16.87 7.13 -27.35
C ALA A 134 17.26 6.03 -28.34
N VAL A 135 16.25 5.47 -29.00
CA VAL A 135 16.44 4.69 -30.21
C VAL A 135 17.09 5.67 -31.18
N ARG A 136 18.42 5.68 -31.20
CA ARG A 136 19.18 6.28 -32.29
C ARG A 136 18.91 5.41 -33.51
N VAL A 137 17.84 5.74 -34.21
CA VAL A 137 17.58 5.21 -35.55
C VAL A 137 18.76 5.70 -36.41
N PRO A 138 19.58 4.83 -37.01
CA PRO A 138 20.56 5.28 -37.98
C PRO A 138 19.80 5.82 -39.20
N VAL A 139 19.94 7.13 -39.45
CA VAL A 139 19.54 7.73 -40.72
C VAL A 139 20.45 7.13 -41.80
N VAL A 140 19.89 6.21 -42.59
CA VAL A 140 20.55 5.75 -43.81
C VAL A 140 20.39 6.86 -44.84
N ARG A 141 21.42 7.70 -44.98
CA ARG A 141 21.53 8.63 -46.11
C ARG A 141 21.65 7.81 -47.39
N ARG A 142 20.56 7.75 -48.16
CA ARG A 142 20.55 7.19 -49.51
C ARG A 142 21.32 8.15 -50.42
N THR A 143 22.61 7.87 -50.65
CA THR A 143 23.41 8.56 -51.67
C THR A 143 22.86 8.22 -53.05
N MET A 144 22.46 9.27 -53.79
CA MET A 144 22.17 9.22 -55.22
C MET A 144 23.40 8.71 -55.98
N GLY A 145 23.29 7.52 -56.56
CA GLY A 145 24.21 7.01 -57.57
C GLY A 145 23.72 7.41 -58.96
N ARG A 146 24.26 8.51 -59.46
CA ARG A 146 24.23 8.92 -60.86
C ARG A 146 25.05 7.91 -61.67
N ALA A 147 24.45 7.25 -62.66
CA ALA A 147 25.18 6.55 -63.70
C ALA A 147 24.47 6.79 -65.03
N GLY A 148 25.07 7.67 -65.83
CA GLY A 148 24.91 7.66 -67.28
C GLY A 148 26.13 6.99 -67.87
N HIS A 149 25.91 6.10 -68.83
CA HIS A 149 26.67 6.03 -70.07
C HIS A 149 25.90 5.20 -71.09
#